data_AF-A0A661E2C3-F1
#
_entry.id   AF-A0A661E2C3-F1
#
_cell.length_a   1.000
_cell.length_b   1.000
_cell.length_c   1.000
_cell.angle_alpha   90.00
_cell.angle_beta   90.00
_cell.angle_gamma   90.00
#
_symmetry.space_group_name_H-M   'P 1'
#
loop_
_entity.id
_entity.type
_entity.pdbx_description
1 polymer ?
#
loop_
_entity_poly.entity_id
_entity_poly.type
_entity_poly.pdbx_seq_one_letter_code
_entity_poly.pdbx_strand_id
1 'polypeptide(L)' 'MLFQVQAKSKMFGSFPLDMLRYDCCTPANSDDAVKIASTLRGERITELPIIQLRTHEPRLDITPARWESFGWKVIEGRR' A
#
# COMPACT_ATOMS: atom_id res chain seq x y z
N MET A 1 4.79 -4.21 -12.81
CA MET A 1 4.81 -2.73 -12.76
C MET A 1 4.99 -2.29 -11.31
N LEU A 2 5.62 -1.13 -11.07
CA LEU A 2 5.77 -0.57 -9.72
C LEU A 2 4.75 0.55 -9.50
N PHE A 3 4.22 0.62 -8.28
CA PHE A 3 3.40 1.73 -7.82
C PHE A 3 3.63 1.96 -6.33
N GLN A 4 3.18 3.09 -5.82
CA GLN A 4 3.36 3.51 -4.45
C GLN A 4 2.01 3.83 -3.82
N VAL A 5 1.87 3.43 -2.56
CA VAL A 5 0.73 3.79 -1.72
C VAL A 5 1.18 4.50 -0.45
N GLN A 6 0.37 5.44 0.01
CA GLN A 6 0.62 6.20 1.22
C GLN A 6 -0.64 6.27 2.08
N ALA A 7 -0.50 6.12 3.39
CA ALA A 7 -1.63 6.32 4.32
C ALA A 7 -2.13 7.78 4.25
N LYS A 8 -3.45 8.00 4.32
CA LYS A 8 -4.06 9.35 4.28
C LYS A 8 -3.96 10.08 5.63
N SER A 9 -3.80 9.37 6.74
CA SER A 9 -3.61 9.97 8.07
C SER A 9 -2.87 9.03 9.03
N LYS A 10 -2.30 9.60 10.10
CA LYS A 10 -1.57 8.86 11.16
C LYS A 10 -2.50 8.03 12.07
N MET A 11 -3.82 8.25 11.98
CA MET A 11 -4.84 7.57 12.78
C MET A 11 -5.63 6.52 11.97
N PHE A 12 -5.29 6.28 10.70
CA PHE A 12 -6.02 5.31 9.90
C PHE A 12 -5.71 3.87 10.31
N GLY A 13 -6.66 2.98 10.00
CA GLY A 13 -6.53 1.54 10.26
C GLY A 13 -5.30 0.92 9.61
N SER A 14 -4.93 -0.26 10.11
CA SER A 14 -3.81 -1.06 9.64
C SER A 14 -3.80 -1.22 8.11
N PHE A 15 -2.62 -1.43 7.52
CA PHE A 15 -2.48 -1.62 6.07
C PHE A 15 -3.45 -2.68 5.53
N PRO A 16 -4.19 -2.41 4.44
CA PRO A 16 -5.22 -3.29 3.92
C PRO A 16 -4.60 -4.45 3.15
N LEU A 17 -4.19 -5.51 3.85
CA LEU A 17 -3.55 -6.69 3.26
C LEU A 17 -4.36 -7.32 2.12
N ASP A 18 -5.69 -7.21 2.16
CA ASP A 18 -6.57 -7.74 1.12
C ASP A 18 -6.33 -7.10 -0.25
N MET A 19 -5.82 -5.86 -0.28
CA MET A 19 -5.44 -5.18 -1.51
C MET A 19 -4.24 -5.81 -2.21
N LEU A 20 -3.35 -6.49 -1.48
CA LEU A 20 -2.21 -7.22 -2.09
C LEU A 20 -2.72 -8.34 -2.99
N ARG A 21 -3.76 -9.06 -2.53
CA ARG A 21 -4.38 -10.11 -3.33
C ARG A 21 -5.23 -9.53 -4.45
N TYR A 22 -6.03 -8.51 -4.15
CA TYR A 22 -6.97 -7.93 -5.10
C TYR A 22 -6.25 -7.29 -6.31
N ASP A 23 -5.26 -6.43 -6.08
CA ASP A 23 -4.46 -5.79 -7.14
C ASP A 23 -3.26 -6.66 -7.57
N CYS A 24 -3.20 -7.93 -7.13
CA CYS A 24 -2.16 -8.90 -7.49
C CYS A 24 -0.73 -8.34 -7.33
N CYS A 25 -0.46 -7.75 -6.17
CA CYS A 25 0.79 -7.05 -5.88
C CYS A 25 1.44 -7.49 -4.57
N THR A 26 2.75 -7.26 -4.47
CA THR A 26 3.55 -7.54 -3.28
C THR A 26 4.48 -6.37 -2.96
N PRO A 27 5.04 -6.29 -1.75
CA PRO A 27 6.07 -5.30 -1.42
C PRO A 27 7.24 -5.37 -2.39
N ALA A 28 7.72 -4.22 -2.84
CA ALA A 28 8.79 -4.18 -3.83
C ALA A 28 10.14 -4.68 -3.28
N ASN A 29 10.35 -4.56 -1.96
CA ASN A 29 11.54 -4.98 -1.23
C ASN A 29 11.19 -5.28 0.26
N SER A 30 12.19 -5.73 1.02
CA SER A 30 12.04 -6.07 2.44
C SER A 30 11.68 -4.86 3.31
N ASP A 31 12.19 -3.66 2.99
CA ASP A 31 11.91 -2.45 3.78
C ASP A 31 10.42 -2.08 3.68
N ASP A 32 9.82 -2.21 2.50
CA ASP A 32 8.39 -2.00 2.31
C ASP A 32 7.55 -3.04 3.05
N ALA A 33 8.01 -4.29 3.12
CA ALA A 33 7.36 -5.32 3.95
C ALA A 33 7.43 -4.98 5.44
N VAL A 34 8.55 -4.44 5.92
CA VAL A 34 8.71 -3.98 7.31
C VAL A 34 7.75 -2.82 7.60
N LYS A 35 7.62 -1.84 6.71
CA LYS A 35 6.66 -0.74 6.86
C LYS A 35 5.23 -1.25 6.99
N ILE A 36 4.81 -2.19 6.14
CA ILE A 36 3.50 -2.86 6.27
C ILE A 36 3.36 -3.47 7.65
N ALA A 37 4.33 -4.28 8.08
CA ALA A 37 4.29 -4.97 9.35
C ALA A 37 4.20 -4.00 10.55
N SER A 38 4.89 -2.86 10.50
CA SER A 38 4.78 -1.79 11.52
C SER A 38 3.37 -1.23 11.62
N THR A 39 2.66 -1.04 10.49
CA THR A 39 1.26 -0.60 10.52
C THR A 39 0.31 -1.65 11.09
N LEU A 40 0.59 -2.94 10.88
CA LEU A 40 -0.21 -4.04 11.42
C LEU A 40 -0.02 -4.18 12.94
N ARG A 41 1.19 -3.91 13.44
CA ARG A 41 1.51 -3.92 14.87
C ARG A 41 0.98 -2.70 15.62
N GLY A 42 0.46 -1.69 14.91
CA GLY A 42 0.00 -0.44 15.51
C GLY A 42 1.14 0.38 16.12
N GLU A 43 2.35 0.26 15.57
CA GLU A 43 3.50 1.06 16.02
C GLU A 43 3.21 2.55 15.82
N ARG A 44 3.76 3.39 16.70
CA ARG A 44 3.55 4.84 16.62
C ARG A 44 4.14 5.39 15.32
N ILE A 45 3.26 5.76 14.40
CA ILE A 45 3.62 6.32 13.10
C ILE A 45 4.00 7.81 13.28
N THR A 46 5.28 8.13 13.17
CA THR A 46 5.76 9.53 13.18
C THR A 46 5.50 10.23 11.85
N GLU A 47 5.54 9.49 10.74
CA GLU A 47 5.35 9.97 9.35
C GLU A 47 4.51 8.98 8.54
N LEU A 48 3.71 9.48 7.59
CA LEU A 48 2.84 8.63 6.77
C LEU A 48 3.69 7.69 5.88
N PRO A 49 3.63 6.36 6.08
CA PRO A 49 4.51 5.44 5.38
C PRO A 49 4.19 5.45 3.88
N ILE A 50 5.23 5.61 3.07
CA ILE A 50 5.19 5.36 1.62
C ILE A 50 5.69 3.93 1.40
N ILE A 51 4.84 3.12 0.77
CA ILE A 51 5.07 1.70 0.54
C ILE A 51 5.10 1.47 -0.97
N GLN A 52 6.22 0.96 -1.46
CA GLN A 52 6.34 0.58 -2.85
C GLN A 52 5.84 -0.85 -3.05
N LEU A 53 4.98 -1.03 -4.05
CA LEU A 53 4.36 -2.28 -4.42
C LEU A 53 4.71 -2.64 -5.86
N ARG A 54 4.89 -3.94 -6.10
CA ARG A 54 5.12 -4.53 -7.42
C ARG A 54 3.89 -5.36 -7.78
N THR A 55 3.19 -5.01 -8.86
CA THR A 55 2.18 -5.91 -9.43
C THR A 55 2.85 -7.04 -10.21
N HIS A 56 2.31 -8.24 -10.02
CA HIS A 56 2.64 -9.45 -10.77
C HIS A 56 1.83 -9.54 -12.06
N GLU A 57 0.73 -8.81 -12.17
CA GLU A 57 -0.11 -8.77 -13.36
C GLU A 57 -0.14 -7.36 -13.96
N PRO A 58 0.79 -7.04 -14.88
CA PRO A 58 0.87 -5.70 -15.48
C PRO A 58 -0.33 -5.35 -16.38
N ARG A 59 -1.19 -6.32 -16.69
CA ARG A 59 -2.44 -6.12 -17.44
C ARG A 59 -3.62 -5.76 -16.54
N LEU A 60 -3.48 -5.90 -15.23
CA LEU A 60 -4.51 -5.60 -14.25
C LEU A 60 -4.33 -4.16 -13.77
N ASP A 61 -5.36 -3.35 -13.99
CA ASP A 61 -5.36 -1.96 -13.55
C ASP A 61 -5.38 -1.89 -12.02
N ILE A 62 -4.48 -1.09 -11.45
CA ILE A 62 -4.54 -0.74 -10.03
C ILE A 62 -5.87 -0.05 -9.75
N THR A 63 -6.44 -0.27 -8.56
CA THR A 63 -7.75 0.28 -8.19
C THR A 63 -7.67 1.41 -7.15
N PRO A 64 -7.23 2.64 -7.51
CA PRO A 64 -7.05 3.75 -6.57
C PRO A 64 -8.24 4.03 -5.65
N ALA A 65 -9.46 4.00 -6.19
CA ALA A 65 -10.67 4.25 -5.41
C ALA A 65 -10.86 3.24 -4.27
N ARG A 66 -10.42 2.00 -4.47
CA ARG A 66 -10.52 0.95 -3.46
C ARG A 66 -9.47 1.11 -2.38
N TRP A 67 -8.22 1.40 -2.75
CA TRP A 67 -7.19 1.82 -1.77
C TRP A 67 -7.69 2.98 -0.91
N GLU A 68 -8.31 3.98 -1.54
CA GLU A 68 -8.81 5.17 -0.84
C GLU A 68 -9.92 4.85 0.17
N SER A 69 -10.76 3.85 -0.12
CA SER A 69 -11.79 3.39 0.81
C SER A 69 -11.22 2.81 2.11
N PHE A 70 -9.97 2.32 2.08
CA PHE A 70 -9.22 1.85 3.25
C PHE A 70 -8.34 2.95 3.87
N GLY A 71 -8.40 4.19 3.36
CA GLY A 71 -7.56 5.28 3.85
C GLY A 71 -6.14 5.28 3.31
N TRP A 72 -5.88 4.58 2.20
CA TRP A 72 -4.59 4.56 1.51
C TRP A 72 -4.72 5.20 0.13
N LYS A 73 -3.77 6.03 -0.27
CA LYS A 73 -3.79 6.71 -1.57
C LYS A 73 -2.71 6.13 -2.46
N VAL A 74 -3.06 5.79 -3.70
CA VAL A 74 -2.08 5.53 -4.75
C VAL A 74 -1.48 6.88 -5.17
N ILE A 75 -0.19 7.09 -4.91
CA ILE A 75 0.50 8.36 -5.17
C ILE A 75 1.36 8.33 -6.43
N GLU A 76 1.77 7.14 -6.86
CA GLU A 76 2.53 6.94 -8.09
C GLU A 76 2.17 5.57 -8.64
N GLY A 77 1.64 5.48 -9.85
CA GLY A 77 1.30 4.22 -10.51
C GLY A 77 0.91 4.52 -11.94
N ARG A 78 1.51 3.82 -12.90
CA ARG A 78 1.07 3.94 -14.29
C ARG A 78 -0.34 3.31 -14.41
N ARG A 79 -1.25 4.05 -15.03
CA ARG A 79 -2.42 3.50 -15.72
C ARG A 79 -1.98 2.95 -17.07
#